data_AF-A0A6G3WN16-F1
#
_entry.id   AF-A0A6G3WN16-F1
#
_cell.length_a   1.000
_cell.length_b   1.000
_cell.length_c   1.000
_cell.angle_alpha   90.00
_cell.angle_beta   90.00
_cell.angle_gamma   90.00
#
_symmetry.space_group_name_H-M   'P 1'
#
loop_
_entity.id
_entity.type
_entity.pdbx_description
1 polymer ?
#
loop_
_entity_poly.entity_id
_entity_poly.type
_entity_poly.pdbx_seq_one_letter_code
_entity_poly.pdbx_strand_id
1 'polypeptide(L)' 'MATQTLAERSETLAPTGLTPLLTTAQLMARYGVSNWTVNEWVKKGCPVEPTAMRGRRFDPVAVRDWMAKQAEQIPA' A
#
# COMPACT_ATOMS: atom_id res chain seq x y z
N MET A 1 20.44 2.86 -16.61
CA MET A 1 20.12 1.91 -15.52
C MET A 1 18.66 1.51 -15.68
N ALA A 2 18.36 0.22 -15.88
CA ALA A 2 16.97 -0.23 -16.00
C ALA A 2 16.30 -0.11 -14.62
N THR A 3 15.30 0.77 -14.49
CA THR A 3 14.53 0.93 -13.26
C THR A 3 13.61 -0.27 -13.12
N GLN A 4 13.97 -1.25 -12.30
CA GLN A 4 13.12 -2.41 -12.03
C GLN A 4 11.75 -1.96 -11.53
N THR A 5 10.70 -2.47 -12.16
CA THR A 5 9.32 -2.18 -11.80
C THR A 5 8.97 -2.76 -10.42
N LEU A 6 7.84 -2.32 -9.85
CA LEU A 6 7.36 -2.87 -8.58
C LEU A 6 6.99 -4.36 -8.70
N ALA A 7 6.45 -4.75 -9.87
CA ALA A 7 6.05 -6.13 -10.15
C ALA A 7 7.27 -7.07 -10.15
N GLU A 8 8.32 -6.72 -10.89
CA GLU A 8 9.57 -7.50 -10.96
C GLU A 8 10.24 -7.63 -9.58
N ARG A 9 10.21 -6.57 -8.77
CA ARG A 9 10.72 -6.62 -7.38
C ARG A 9 9.86 -7.50 -6.48
N SER A 10 8.53 -7.46 -6.63
CA SER A 10 7.65 -8.34 -5.85
C SER A 10 7.85 -9.81 -6.20
N GLU A 11 8.08 -10.14 -7.47
CA GLU A 11 8.38 -11.51 -7.91
C GLU A 11 9.72 -11.99 -7.36
N THR A 12 10.73 -11.12 -7.38
CA THR A 12 12.06 -11.43 -6.82
C THR A 12 12.04 -11.66 -5.31
N LEU A 13 11.15 -10.97 -4.59
CA LEU A 13 11.04 -11.03 -3.12
C LEU A 13 9.97 -12.02 -2.63
N ALA A 14 9.12 -12.53 -3.52
CA ALA A 14 8.13 -13.55 -3.21
C ALA A 14 8.69 -14.80 -2.49
N PRO A 15 9.83 -15.41 -2.91
CA PRO A 15 10.36 -16.60 -2.25
C PRO A 15 10.86 -16.36 -0.81
N THR A 16 11.15 -15.11 -0.43
CA THR A 16 11.54 -14.74 0.94
C THR A 16 10.35 -14.28 1.79
N GLY A 17 9.13 -14.26 1.22
CA GLY A 17 7.93 -13.75 1.89
C GLY A 17 7.96 -12.24 2.13
N LEU A 18 8.89 -11.51 1.49
CA LEU A 18 9.03 -10.08 1.67
C LEU A 18 8.20 -9.35 0.62
N THR A 19 7.27 -8.52 1.07
CA THR A 19 6.47 -7.68 0.17
C THR A 19 7.04 -6.27 0.13
N PRO A 20 7.35 -5.70 -1.06
CA PRO A 20 7.90 -4.36 -1.12
C PRO A 20 6.86 -3.34 -0.63
N LEU A 21 7.22 -2.59 0.41
CA LEU A 21 6.40 -1.50 0.93
C LEU A 21 6.21 -0.41 -0.13
N LEU A 22 4.96 0.05 -0.28
CA LEU A 22 4.59 1.06 -1.25
C LEU A 22 4.73 2.47 -0.67
N THR A 23 5.17 3.40 -1.51
CA THR A 23 5.02 4.84 -1.24
C THR A 23 3.58 5.29 -1.47
N THR A 24 3.23 6.50 -1.01
CA THR A 24 1.92 7.10 -1.33
C THR A 24 1.67 7.16 -2.84
N ALA A 25 2.66 7.55 -3.65
CA ALA A 25 2.52 7.63 -5.10
C ALA A 25 2.30 6.25 -5.75
N GLN A 26 2.99 5.22 -5.27
CA GLN A 26 2.79 3.84 -5.74
C GLN A 26 1.42 3.29 -5.34
N LEU A 27 0.93 3.63 -4.13
CA LEU A 27 -0.39 3.25 -3.68
C LEU A 27 -1.48 3.91 -4.54
N MET A 28 -1.34 5.21 -4.82
CA MET A 28 -2.22 5.95 -5.72
C MET A 28 -2.28 5.32 -7.11
N ALA A 29 -1.11 5.02 -7.70
CA ALA A 29 -1.04 4.38 -9.02
C ALA A 29 -1.67 2.98 -9.02
N ARG A 30 -1.49 2.21 -7.94
CA ARG A 30 -2.03 0.85 -7.81
C ARG A 30 -3.56 0.82 -7.75
N TYR A 31 -4.16 1.76 -7.01
CA TYR A 31 -5.61 1.80 -6.82
C TYR A 31 -6.32 2.81 -7.73
N GLY A 32 -5.59 3.56 -8.56
CA GLY A 32 -6.15 4.62 -9.41
C GLY A 32 -6.77 5.77 -8.62
N VAL A 33 -6.27 6.06 -7.41
CA VAL A 33 -6.85 7.04 -6.49
C VAL A 33 -6.00 8.29 -6.33
N SER A 34 -6.64 9.37 -5.89
CA SER A 34 -5.97 10.64 -5.60
C SER A 34 -5.18 10.60 -4.28
N ASN A 35 -4.24 11.54 -4.11
CA ASN A 35 -3.53 11.72 -2.84
C ASN A 35 -4.48 12.05 -1.68
N TRP A 36 -5.55 12.80 -1.96
CA TRP A 36 -6.58 13.11 -0.98
C TRP A 36 -7.25 11.84 -0.46
N THR A 37 -7.61 10.92 -1.36
CA THR A 37 -8.20 9.62 -1.00
C THR A 37 -7.27 8.82 -0.10
N VAL A 38 -5.97 8.76 -0.41
CA VAL A 38 -4.99 8.07 0.44
C VAL A 38 -4.84 8.74 1.80
N ASN A 39 -4.90 10.07 1.87
CA ASN A 39 -4.88 10.78 3.15
C ASN A 39 -6.11 10.45 4.00
N GLU A 40 -7.29 10.37 3.39
CA GLU A 40 -8.51 9.95 4.08
C GLU A 40 -8.41 8.50 4.58
N TRP A 41 -7.83 7.59 3.81
CA TRP A 41 -7.56 6.23 4.27
C TRP A 41 -6.68 6.21 5.51
N VAL A 42 -5.59 6.98 5.52
CA VAL A 42 -4.69 7.08 6.68
C VAL A 42 -5.44 7.63 7.90
N LYS A 43 -6.31 8.63 7.74
CA LYS A 43 -7.15 9.13 8.84
C LYS A 43 -8.13 8.08 9.37
N LYS A 44 -8.64 7.21 8.48
CA LYS A 44 -9.52 6.08 8.83
C LYS A 44 -8.78 4.86 9.40
N GLY A 45 -7.47 4.96 9.64
CA GLY A 45 -6.67 3.89 10.24
C GLY A 45 -6.12 2.87 9.25
N CYS A 46 -5.94 3.25 7.98
CA CYS A 46 -5.21 2.43 7.02
C CYS A 46 -3.79 2.14 7.53
N PRO A 47 -3.32 0.88 7.47
CA PRO A 47 -2.05 0.47 8.05
C PRO A 47 -0.88 1.16 7.33
N VAL A 48 -0.05 1.84 8.13
CA VAL A 48 1.18 2.50 7.69
C VAL A 48 2.34 1.93 8.49
N GLU A 49 3.36 1.43 7.79
CA GLU A 49 4.51 0.83 8.42
C GLU A 49 5.44 1.93 8.99
N PRO A 50 5.88 1.83 10.25
CA PRO A 50 6.87 2.75 10.80
C PRO A 50 8.22 2.50 10.14
N THR A 51 8.80 3.54 9.56
CA THR A 51 10.09 3.50 8.86
C THR A 51 11.01 4.53 9.48
N ALA A 52 12.30 4.20 9.60
CA ALA A 52 13.32 5.13 10.07
C ALA A 52 13.48 6.36 9.16
N MET A 53 13.06 6.27 7.89
CA MET A 53 13.06 7.39 6.95
C MET A 53 11.76 8.18 7.01
N ARG A 54 11.85 9.51 6.78
CA ARG A 54 10.68 10.37 6.62
C ARG A 54 9.86 9.91 5.40
N GLY A 55 8.66 9.39 5.67
CA GLY A 55 7.69 9.06 4.63
C GLY A 55 6.76 7.92 5.03
N ARG A 56 5.55 7.93 4.48
CA ARG A 56 4.60 6.84 4.66
C ARG A 56 4.99 5.65 3.79
N ARG A 57 4.87 4.46 4.37
CA ARG A 57 5.06 3.18 3.69
C ARG A 57 3.85 2.30 3.95
N PHE A 58 3.37 1.65 2.90
CA PHE A 58 2.15 0.88 2.95
C PHE A 58 2.46 -0.55 2.54
N ASP A 59 2.14 -1.51 3.39
CA ASP A 59 2.12 -2.90 2.98
C ASP A 59 0.88 -3.14 2.10
N PRO A 60 1.04 -3.53 0.81
CA PRO A 60 -0.10 -3.75 -0.07
C PRO A 60 -1.03 -4.88 0.40
N VAL A 61 -0.52 -5.87 1.16
CA VAL A 61 -1.34 -6.94 1.74
C VAL A 61 -2.19 -6.39 2.88
N ALA A 62 -1.57 -5.71 3.84
CA ALA A 62 -2.28 -5.11 4.97
C ALA A 62 -3.33 -4.08 4.52
N VAL A 63 -3.00 -3.25 3.52
CA VAL A 63 -3.94 -2.26 2.96
C VAL A 63 -5.12 -2.95 2.25
N ARG A 64 -4.87 -4.01 1.49
CA ARG A 64 -5.95 -4.80 0.86
C ARG A 64 -6.88 -5.42 1.90
N ASP A 65 -6.31 -6.03 2.94
CA ASP A 65 -7.09 -6.69 3.98
C ASP A 65 -7.87 -5.67 4.83
N TRP A 66 -7.30 -4.48 5.07
CA TRP A 66 -8.01 -3.35 5.67
C TRP A 66 -9.18 -2.89 4.79
N MET A 67 -8.97 -2.72 3.48
CA MET A 67 -10.05 -2.34 2.56
C MET A 67 -11.18 -3.39 2.51
N ALA A 68 -10.86 -4.68 2.53
CA ALA A 68 -11.85 -5.74 2.58
C ALA A 68 -12.75 -5.61 3.83
N LYS A 69 -12.15 -5.36 5.00
CA LYS A 69 -12.90 -5.11 6.25
C LYS A 69 -13.75 -3.85 6.21
N GLN A 70 -13.31 -2.81 5.50
CA GLN A 70 -14.09 -1.57 5.35
C GLN A 70 -15.27 -1.74 4.38
N ALA A 71 -15.12 -2.53 3.32
CA ALA A 71 -16.20 -2.85 2.39
C ALA A 71 -17.33 -3.64 3.06
N GLU A 72 -16.98 -4.55 3.98
CA GLU A 72 -17.93 -5.32 4.78
C GLU A 72 -18.70 -4.48 5.81
N GLN A 73 -18.14 -3.33 6.21
CA GLN A 73 -18.74 -2.41 7.21
C GLN A 73 -19.69 -1.36 6.61
N ILE A 74 -20.01 -1.43 5.33
CA ILE A 74 -21.05 -0.58 4.73
C ILE A 74 -22.37 -1.35 4.81
N PRO A 75 -23.21 -1.14 5.85
CA PRO A 75 -24.61 -1.58 5.77
C PRO A 75 -25.30 -0.79 4.66
N ALA A 76 -26.06 -1.52 3.84
CA ALA A 76 -26.85 -0.99 2.74
C ALA A 76 -27.91 0.04 3.18
#